data_AF-A0A1M4LF06-F1
#
_entry.id   AF-A0A1M4LF06-F1
#
_cell.length_a   1.000
_cell.length_b   1.000
_cell.length_c   1.000
_cell.angle_alpha   90.00
_cell.angle_beta   90.00
_cell.angle_gamma   90.00
#
_symmetry.space_group_name_H-M   'P 1'
#
loop_
_entity.id
_entity.type
_entity.pdbx_description
1 polymer ?
#
loop_
_entity_poly.entity_id
_entity_poly.type
_entity_poly.pdbx_seq_one_letter_code
_entity_poly.pdbx_strand_id
1 'polypeptide(L)'
;MYINQQANDLYVVNTNGATLNYWNGTQTGPQGDGQLHGGNGTWTAATGSFNWTNSPGYDLNGAWTNDGFAVFGGAKGLVTVDTSAGAISASGMQFITTGYKLSGGTLTLVPTTGSSTAKPVIRVGSGSPGDSALIATISTELTGTHGLEKADGGTLILTGANTYTGGTAISGGTLQLGDGTTNGSVLGAISTSTDATHKGVLAIRAVAGTPATIGNIISGEGSVSVLGGTVTLSGVNTYTGGTTVSAGILTLTGDNTGGGTTTVDAGAALHIGTGGTSGSLAGNIVNNGCACRKRSNALDLAGVISGTGSLTKSGAGTLTLSGINTYTGGTTMTGGTVAAASDSNLGGASGGLTF
;
A
#
# COMPACT_ATOMS: atom_id res chain seq x y z
N MET A 1 -4.82 20.40 -12.05
CA MET A 1 -3.54 19.75 -12.42
C MET A 1 -3.56 19.64 -13.93
N TYR A 2 -2.72 20.40 -14.64
CA TYR A 2 -2.54 20.27 -16.09
C TYR A 2 -1.06 20.01 -16.31
N ILE A 3 -0.72 18.89 -16.94
CA ILE A 3 0.66 18.48 -17.23
C ILE A 3 0.94 18.94 -18.66
N ASN A 4 1.92 19.84 -18.83
CA ASN A 4 2.43 20.14 -20.17
C ASN A 4 3.51 19.09 -20.50
N GLN A 5 3.19 18.20 -21.42
CA GLN A 5 4.14 17.25 -21.99
C GLN A 5 4.94 17.95 -23.09
N GLN A 6 6.14 18.41 -22.76
CA GLN A 6 7.23 18.52 -23.73
C GLN A 6 8.51 17.96 -23.11
N ALA A 7 9.26 17.26 -23.96
CA ALA A 7 10.39 16.42 -23.60
C ALA A 7 11.35 17.08 -22.60
N ASN A 8 11.76 16.30 -21.59
CA ASN A 8 12.81 16.56 -20.60
C ASN A 8 12.57 17.55 -19.46
N ASP A 9 11.42 18.24 -19.37
CA ASP A 9 11.18 19.16 -18.26
C ASP A 9 10.13 18.65 -17.27
N LEU A 10 10.60 18.32 -16.05
CA LEU A 10 9.76 18.01 -14.89
C LEU A 10 9.07 19.28 -14.40
N TYR A 11 7.90 19.61 -14.93
CA TYR A 11 7.06 20.69 -14.40
C TYR A 11 6.26 20.19 -13.19
N VAL A 12 6.86 20.29 -12.00
CA VAL A 12 6.09 20.32 -10.75
C VAL A 12 5.42 21.69 -10.66
N VAL A 13 4.20 21.83 -11.18
CA VAL A 13 3.45 23.08 -10.99
C VAL A 13 2.96 23.12 -9.55
N ASN A 14 3.62 23.91 -8.73
CA ASN A 14 3.20 24.20 -7.38
C ASN A 14 2.09 25.24 -7.38
N THR A 15 0.84 24.80 -7.50
CA THR A 15 -0.34 25.67 -7.44
C THR A 15 -0.69 26.12 -6.02
N ASN A 16 0.00 25.61 -4.99
CA ASN A 16 -0.40 25.75 -3.58
C ASN A 16 0.59 26.59 -2.75
N GLY A 17 1.59 27.21 -3.40
CA GLY A 17 2.52 28.15 -2.76
C GLY A 17 3.61 27.53 -1.89
N ALA A 18 3.87 26.22 -1.96
CA ALA A 18 4.98 25.61 -1.21
C ALA A 18 6.36 26.04 -1.76
N THR A 19 7.44 25.90 -0.99
CA THR A 19 8.79 26.03 -1.53
C THR A 19 9.23 24.69 -2.10
N LEU A 20 9.58 24.62 -3.39
CA LEU A 20 10.11 23.39 -4.00
C LEU A 20 11.63 23.27 -3.72
N ASN A 21 12.08 22.10 -3.29
CA ASN A 21 13.48 21.80 -3.03
C ASN A 21 13.85 20.49 -3.73
N TYR A 22 14.93 20.49 -4.50
CA TYR A 22 15.33 19.36 -5.33
C TYR A 22 16.56 18.69 -4.73
N TRP A 23 16.48 17.38 -4.50
CA TRP A 23 17.54 16.61 -3.85
C TRP A 23 18.75 16.47 -4.77
N ASN A 24 19.88 17.05 -4.35
CA ASN A 24 21.12 17.05 -5.10
C ASN A 24 22.21 16.16 -4.48
N GLY A 25 21.86 15.28 -3.55
CA GLY A 25 22.79 14.34 -2.93
C GLY A 25 23.88 15.00 -2.09
N THR A 26 24.94 14.26 -1.79
CA THR A 26 26.09 14.74 -1.02
C THR A 26 26.92 15.70 -1.87
N GLN A 27 26.98 16.97 -1.46
CA GLN A 27 27.86 17.96 -2.07
C GLN A 27 28.82 18.55 -1.05
N THR A 28 30.07 18.77 -1.47
CA THR A 28 31.17 19.29 -0.63
C THR A 28 31.21 20.82 -0.55
N GLY A 29 30.28 21.50 -1.20
CA GLY A 29 30.18 22.96 -1.23
C GLY A 29 29.01 23.43 -2.12
N PRO A 30 28.78 24.74 -2.23
CA PRO A 30 27.84 25.29 -3.20
C PRO A 30 28.23 24.85 -4.61
N GLN A 31 27.28 24.26 -5.33
CA GLN A 31 27.43 23.87 -6.73
C GLN A 31 26.26 24.42 -7.52
N GLY A 32 26.48 24.61 -8.81
CA GLY A 32 25.61 25.35 -9.71
C GLY A 32 25.90 25.01 -11.16
N ASP A 33 25.92 23.71 -11.46
CA ASP A 33 26.30 23.15 -12.75
C ASP A 33 25.11 22.90 -13.68
N GLY A 34 23.91 23.33 -13.27
CA GLY A 34 22.70 23.16 -14.05
C GLY A 34 22.15 21.74 -14.07
N GLN A 35 22.63 20.86 -13.18
CA GLN A 35 22.21 19.46 -13.14
C GLN A 35 21.59 19.06 -11.81
N LEU A 36 20.57 18.21 -11.88
CA LEU A 36 20.04 17.50 -10.73
C LEU A 36 20.77 16.16 -10.57
N HIS A 37 21.79 16.12 -9.71
CA HIS A 37 22.61 14.94 -9.50
C HIS A 37 21.87 13.82 -8.75
N GLY A 38 21.12 14.16 -7.71
CA GLY A 38 20.54 13.16 -6.82
C GLY A 38 21.60 12.35 -6.05
N GLY A 39 21.27 11.11 -5.71
CA GLY A 39 22.19 10.16 -5.08
C GLY A 39 22.11 10.09 -3.56
N ASN A 40 23.16 9.58 -2.93
CA ASN A 40 23.22 9.41 -1.47
C ASN A 40 23.45 10.74 -0.75
N GLY A 41 22.96 10.87 0.49
CA GLY A 41 23.33 11.99 1.37
C GLY A 41 22.46 12.11 2.62
N THR A 42 22.63 13.22 3.33
CA THR A 42 21.92 13.50 4.59
C THR A 42 20.91 14.63 4.41
N TRP A 43 19.64 14.38 4.75
CA TRP A 43 18.62 15.41 4.87
C TRP A 43 18.60 15.92 6.31
N THR A 44 19.14 17.12 6.51
CA THR A 44 19.31 17.74 7.82
C THR A 44 18.85 19.20 7.82
N ALA A 45 18.50 19.72 9.00
CA ALA A 45 18.21 21.14 9.25
C ALA A 45 19.49 21.96 9.52
N ALA A 46 20.67 21.32 9.48
CA ALA A 46 21.93 22.01 9.72
C ALA A 46 22.15 23.14 8.71
N THR A 47 22.41 24.33 9.24
CA THR A 47 22.84 25.49 8.45
C THR A 47 24.19 25.17 7.79
N GLY A 48 24.32 25.42 6.48
CA GLY A 48 25.54 25.12 5.73
C GLY A 48 25.60 23.73 5.09
N SER A 49 24.49 23.00 5.05
CA SER A 49 24.31 21.86 4.14
C SER A 49 24.09 22.34 2.70
N PHE A 50 24.48 21.51 1.73
CA PHE A 50 24.40 21.81 0.28
C PHE A 50 23.69 20.70 -0.48
N ASN A 51 22.80 19.96 0.19
CA ASN A 51 22.18 18.75 -0.37
C ASN A 51 20.94 19.04 -1.22
N TRP A 52 20.48 20.30 -1.26
CA TRP A 52 19.28 20.71 -1.97
C TRP A 52 19.61 21.78 -3.01
N THR A 53 18.87 21.82 -4.10
CA THR A 53 18.98 22.84 -5.15
C THR A 53 17.60 23.32 -5.60
N ASN A 54 17.56 24.28 -6.52
CA ASN A 54 16.35 24.87 -7.09
C ASN A 54 16.07 24.32 -8.51
N SER A 55 14.97 24.71 -9.14
CA SER A 55 14.60 24.35 -10.51
C SER A 55 13.92 25.55 -11.17
N PRO A 56 13.98 25.71 -12.52
CA PRO A 56 14.61 24.82 -13.50
C PRO A 56 16.13 24.97 -13.65
N GLY A 57 16.71 25.99 -13.03
CA GLY A 57 18.12 26.33 -13.22
C GLY A 57 19.10 25.37 -12.55
N TYR A 58 18.74 24.79 -11.39
CA TYR A 58 19.67 24.00 -10.56
C TYR A 58 20.96 24.78 -10.25
N ASP A 59 20.84 26.10 -10.10
CA ASP A 59 21.96 27.04 -10.22
C ASP A 59 22.80 27.15 -8.96
N LEU A 60 22.25 26.83 -7.80
CA LEU A 60 22.91 26.99 -6.50
C LEU A 60 22.35 26.00 -5.48
N ASN A 61 23.25 25.20 -4.92
CA ASN A 61 22.92 24.33 -3.80
C ASN A 61 22.80 25.10 -2.48
N GLY A 62 21.94 24.60 -1.60
CA GLY A 62 21.70 25.13 -0.28
C GLY A 62 21.14 24.10 0.70
N ALA A 63 20.75 24.62 1.85
CA ALA A 63 20.18 23.85 2.94
C ALA A 63 18.69 23.56 2.73
N TRP A 64 18.17 22.57 3.46
CA TRP A 64 16.74 22.29 3.48
C TRP A 64 15.95 23.46 4.05
N THR A 65 14.84 23.83 3.40
CA THR A 65 13.84 24.74 3.95
C THR A 65 12.65 23.94 4.47
N ASN A 66 12.46 23.90 5.79
CA ASN A 66 11.34 23.21 6.43
C ASN A 66 9.98 23.64 5.88
N ASP A 67 9.04 22.70 5.94
CA ASP A 67 7.69 22.79 5.37
C ASP A 67 7.68 22.92 3.82
N GLY A 68 8.84 22.80 3.18
CA GLY A 68 8.97 22.73 1.74
C GLY A 68 8.48 21.40 1.16
N PHE A 69 8.32 21.37 -0.16
CA PHE A 69 8.04 20.17 -0.94
C PHE A 69 9.34 19.60 -1.52
N ALA A 70 9.66 18.35 -1.21
CA ALA A 70 10.90 17.71 -1.65
C ALA A 70 10.72 16.96 -2.98
N VAL A 71 11.67 17.12 -3.91
CA VAL A 71 11.68 16.43 -5.20
C VAL A 71 12.95 15.60 -5.34
N PHE A 72 12.80 14.30 -5.58
CA PHE A 72 13.86 13.32 -5.73
C PHE A 72 13.94 12.85 -7.19
N GLY A 73 14.99 13.29 -7.89
CA GLY A 73 15.31 12.92 -9.26
C GLY A 73 16.80 12.63 -9.43
N GLY A 74 17.32 12.66 -10.65
CA GLY A 74 18.74 12.34 -10.91
C GLY A 74 19.07 10.88 -10.55
N ALA A 75 20.30 10.64 -10.09
CA ALA A 75 20.75 9.33 -9.64
C ALA A 75 19.99 8.86 -8.40
N LYS A 76 19.61 7.59 -8.32
CA LYS A 76 18.99 7.00 -7.12
C LYS A 76 19.98 6.97 -5.95
N GLY A 77 19.48 7.00 -4.71
CA GLY A 77 20.33 6.83 -3.54
C GLY A 77 19.60 6.71 -2.21
N LEU A 78 20.39 6.51 -1.16
CA LEU A 78 19.98 6.54 0.24
C LEU A 78 20.03 7.98 0.77
N VAL A 79 18.87 8.47 1.22
CA VAL A 79 18.71 9.75 1.89
C VAL A 79 18.53 9.48 3.38
N THR A 80 19.52 9.88 4.17
CA THR A 80 19.50 9.72 5.64
C THR A 80 18.88 10.96 6.27
N VAL A 81 17.68 10.86 6.82
CA VAL A 81 17.05 11.91 7.61
C VAL A 81 17.79 12.01 8.94
N ASP A 82 18.34 13.18 9.22
CA ASP A 82 19.08 13.48 10.45
C ASP A 82 18.44 14.68 11.16
N THR A 83 17.88 14.42 12.33
CA THR A 83 17.17 15.40 13.15
C THR A 83 18.05 16.03 14.24
N SER A 84 19.35 15.73 14.27
CA SER A 84 20.28 16.23 15.29
C SER A 84 20.42 17.76 15.30
N ALA A 85 20.27 18.40 14.14
CA ALA A 85 20.33 19.85 13.97
C ALA A 85 18.96 20.54 14.01
N GLY A 86 17.88 19.79 14.27
CA GLY A 86 16.51 20.29 14.28
C GLY A 86 15.53 19.33 13.63
N ALA A 87 14.23 19.54 13.89
CA ALA A 87 13.18 18.75 13.27
C ALA A 87 13.15 18.95 11.74
N ILE A 88 12.85 17.88 11.01
CA ILE A 88 12.61 17.91 9.57
C ILE A 88 11.12 17.82 9.32
N SER A 89 10.58 18.81 8.62
CA SER A 89 9.20 18.81 8.14
C SER A 89 9.14 19.02 6.64
N ALA A 90 8.16 18.39 5.98
CA ALA A 90 7.92 18.54 4.56
C ALA A 90 6.42 18.61 4.25
N SER A 91 6.05 19.46 3.29
CA SER A 91 4.66 19.57 2.82
C SER A 91 4.22 18.46 1.87
N GLY A 92 5.16 17.61 1.49
CA GLY A 92 4.99 16.52 0.54
C GLY A 92 6.32 16.16 -0.11
N MET A 93 6.28 15.10 -0.91
CA MET A 93 7.45 14.58 -1.61
C MET A 93 7.08 14.13 -3.02
N GLN A 94 8.03 14.15 -3.94
CA GLN A 94 7.89 13.53 -5.25
C GLN A 94 9.14 12.73 -5.60
N PHE A 95 8.94 11.50 -6.06
CA PHE A 95 9.98 10.62 -6.56
C PHE A 95 9.77 10.37 -8.05
N ILE A 96 10.72 10.81 -8.87
CA ILE A 96 10.70 10.61 -10.33
C ILE A 96 11.78 9.63 -10.82
N THR A 97 12.63 9.15 -9.90
CA THR A 97 13.62 8.10 -10.16
C THR A 97 13.35 6.89 -9.27
N THR A 98 13.33 5.69 -9.85
CA THR A 98 13.23 4.43 -9.11
C THR A 98 14.46 4.18 -8.23
N GLY A 99 14.22 3.72 -7.00
CA GLY A 99 15.24 3.18 -6.11
C GLY A 99 15.76 4.16 -5.06
N TYR A 100 15.13 5.33 -4.92
CA TYR A 100 15.35 6.17 -3.75
C TYR A 100 14.88 5.47 -2.47
N LYS A 101 15.71 5.58 -1.42
CA LYS A 101 15.37 5.10 -0.07
C LYS A 101 15.58 6.23 0.93
N LEU A 102 14.56 6.53 1.74
CA LEU A 102 14.68 7.40 2.91
C LEU A 102 14.80 6.54 4.16
N SER A 103 15.71 6.89 5.06
CA SER A 103 15.89 6.21 6.36
C SER A 103 16.44 7.17 7.40
N GLY A 104 16.44 6.79 8.68
CA GLY A 104 17.00 7.61 9.75
C GLY A 104 15.93 8.15 10.69
N GLY A 105 16.10 9.39 11.15
CA GLY A 105 15.20 10.07 12.09
C GLY A 105 13.81 10.33 11.50
N THR A 106 12.94 10.92 12.32
CA THR A 106 11.54 11.22 12.00
C THR A 106 11.39 12.34 10.97
N LEU A 107 10.36 12.26 10.12
CA LEU A 107 9.98 13.32 9.19
C LEU A 107 8.51 13.69 9.37
N THR A 108 8.24 14.96 9.70
CA THR A 108 6.88 15.45 9.96
C THR A 108 6.22 15.90 8.66
N LEU A 109 5.09 15.30 8.31
CA LEU A 109 4.25 15.73 7.19
C LEU A 109 3.34 16.88 7.63
N VAL A 110 3.44 18.01 6.95
CA VAL A 110 2.69 19.24 7.26
C VAL A 110 1.84 19.68 6.05
N PRO A 111 0.67 20.28 6.24
CA PRO A 111 -0.10 20.83 5.13
C PRO A 111 0.60 22.06 4.55
N THR A 112 0.30 22.39 3.29
CA THR A 112 0.76 23.66 2.69
C THR A 112 -0.05 24.85 3.20
N THR A 113 0.53 26.05 3.23
CA THR A 113 -0.17 27.29 3.63
C THR A 113 -1.38 27.60 2.75
N GLY A 114 -1.34 27.24 1.47
CA GLY A 114 -2.46 27.38 0.53
C GLY A 114 -3.56 26.32 0.69
N SER A 115 -3.35 25.29 1.51
CA SER A 115 -4.34 24.24 1.74
C SER A 115 -4.12 23.57 3.10
N SER A 116 -4.51 24.27 4.17
CA SER A 116 -4.24 23.89 5.56
C SER A 116 -4.97 22.63 6.02
N THR A 117 -5.99 22.17 5.28
CA THR A 117 -6.74 20.95 5.59
C THR A 117 -6.36 19.77 4.69
N ALA A 118 -5.56 20.00 3.65
CA ALA A 118 -5.21 18.94 2.71
C ALA A 118 -4.19 17.96 3.30
N LYS A 119 -4.26 16.72 2.84
CA LYS A 119 -3.24 15.73 3.11
C LYS A 119 -1.94 16.14 2.41
N PRO A 120 -0.79 16.06 3.10
CA PRO A 120 0.51 16.11 2.45
C PRO A 120 0.60 14.98 1.41
N VAL A 121 1.04 15.32 0.20
CA VAL A 121 1.05 14.38 -0.94
C VAL A 121 2.45 13.81 -1.14
N ILE A 122 2.53 12.49 -1.29
CA ILE A 122 3.70 11.78 -1.78
C ILE A 122 3.39 11.23 -3.17
N ARG A 123 4.09 11.77 -4.16
CA ARG A 123 4.03 11.37 -5.56
C ARG A 123 5.13 10.38 -5.87
N VAL A 124 4.80 9.26 -6.52
CA VAL A 124 5.81 8.38 -7.13
C VAL A 124 5.48 8.32 -8.61
N GLY A 125 6.11 9.21 -9.36
CA GLY A 125 5.70 9.50 -10.73
C GLY A 125 5.66 10.97 -11.09
N SER A 126 5.23 11.16 -12.33
CA SER A 126 5.04 12.43 -13.02
C SER A 126 3.57 12.69 -13.39
N GLY A 127 2.67 11.74 -13.11
CA GLY A 127 1.29 11.71 -13.60
C GLY A 127 1.16 11.08 -14.99
N SER A 128 2.18 10.35 -15.47
CA SER A 128 2.23 9.78 -16.82
C SER A 128 1.96 8.27 -16.82
N PRO A 129 1.45 7.67 -17.91
CA PRO A 129 1.20 6.23 -18.00
C PRO A 129 2.42 5.33 -17.70
N GLY A 130 3.65 5.83 -17.84
CA GLY A 130 4.90 5.11 -17.56
C GLY A 130 5.28 5.03 -16.07
N ASP A 131 4.54 5.69 -15.18
CA ASP A 131 4.92 5.81 -13.77
C ASP A 131 4.83 4.47 -13.00
N SER A 132 4.14 3.46 -13.52
CA SER A 132 3.90 2.18 -12.83
C SER A 132 5.18 1.41 -12.46
N ALA A 133 6.29 1.66 -13.17
CA ALA A 133 7.59 1.07 -12.88
C ALA A 133 8.40 1.82 -11.80
N LEU A 134 7.94 3.01 -11.38
CA LEU A 134 8.64 3.82 -10.39
C LEU A 134 8.42 3.27 -8.98
N ILE A 135 9.51 3.15 -8.22
CA ILE A 135 9.47 2.65 -6.84
C ILE A 135 10.32 3.55 -5.94
N ALA A 136 9.74 4.00 -4.84
CA ALA A 136 10.43 4.69 -3.76
C ALA A 136 10.18 3.98 -2.43
N THR A 137 11.18 3.96 -1.54
CA THR A 137 11.05 3.35 -0.21
C THR A 137 11.27 4.39 0.88
N ILE A 138 10.38 4.42 1.88
CA ILE A 138 10.54 5.24 3.07
C ILE A 138 10.55 4.32 4.30
N SER A 139 11.72 4.23 4.93
CA SER A 139 11.95 3.55 6.21
C SER A 139 11.93 4.52 7.39
N THR A 140 12.08 5.82 7.13
CA THR A 140 11.85 6.89 8.10
C THR A 140 10.42 6.86 8.63
N GLU A 141 10.23 7.06 9.93
CA GLU A 141 8.91 7.30 10.51
C GLU A 141 8.33 8.62 9.98
N LEU A 142 7.17 8.52 9.32
CA LEU A 142 6.36 9.68 8.96
C LEU A 142 5.40 10.04 10.09
N THR A 143 5.45 11.29 10.55
CA THR A 143 4.59 11.85 11.60
C THR A 143 3.73 13.00 11.06
N GLY A 144 2.89 13.62 11.90
CA GLY A 144 2.02 14.74 11.52
C GLY A 144 0.54 14.45 11.75
N THR A 145 -0.34 15.41 11.50
CA THR A 145 -1.77 15.32 11.88
C THR A 145 -2.74 15.28 10.70
N HIS A 146 -2.28 15.55 9.48
CA HIS A 146 -3.14 15.71 8.31
C HIS A 146 -3.21 14.44 7.45
N GLY A 147 -2.37 13.46 7.75
CA GLY A 147 -2.33 12.17 7.08
C GLY A 147 -1.34 12.13 5.93
N LEU A 148 -1.63 11.24 4.98
CA LEU A 148 -0.82 11.03 3.79
C LEU A 148 -1.73 10.80 2.59
N GLU A 149 -1.46 11.46 1.47
CA GLU A 149 -2.00 11.08 0.17
C GLU A 149 -0.88 10.48 -0.70
N LYS A 150 -1.03 9.23 -1.12
CA LYS A 150 -0.20 8.60 -2.15
C LYS A 150 -0.84 8.81 -3.52
N ALA A 151 -0.13 9.53 -4.40
CA ALA A 151 -0.56 9.85 -5.75
C ALA A 151 0.41 9.33 -6.83
N ASP A 152 -0.01 9.45 -8.09
CA ASP A 152 0.67 8.99 -9.32
C ASP A 152 0.85 7.46 -9.42
N GLY A 153 1.24 6.98 -10.61
CA GLY A 153 1.17 5.56 -10.97
C GLY A 153 2.15 4.63 -10.25
N GLY A 154 3.22 5.16 -9.65
CA GLY A 154 4.29 4.35 -9.06
C GLY A 154 3.96 3.75 -7.69
N THR A 155 4.92 3.01 -7.15
CA THR A 155 4.84 2.32 -5.86
C THR A 155 5.62 3.07 -4.79
N LEU A 156 4.93 3.45 -3.71
CA LEU A 156 5.55 3.90 -2.47
C LEU A 156 5.59 2.73 -1.49
N ILE A 157 6.78 2.31 -1.08
CA ILE A 157 6.98 1.27 -0.07
C ILE A 157 7.25 1.96 1.27
N LEU A 158 6.41 1.70 2.27
CA LEU A 158 6.63 2.11 3.65
C LEU A 158 7.10 0.91 4.46
N THR A 159 8.29 1.02 5.04
CA THR A 159 8.81 0.01 5.99
C THR A 159 8.96 0.54 7.41
N GLY A 160 8.79 1.85 7.62
CA GLY A 160 8.69 2.45 8.96
C GLY A 160 7.32 2.21 9.61
N ALA A 161 7.29 2.30 10.94
CA ALA A 161 6.05 2.39 11.70
C ALA A 161 5.58 3.85 11.72
N ASN A 162 4.66 4.22 10.82
CA ASN A 162 4.25 5.61 10.65
C ASN A 162 3.17 5.98 11.68
N THR A 163 3.35 7.13 12.33
CA THR A 163 2.51 7.59 13.44
C THR A 163 1.68 8.82 13.12
N TYR A 164 1.72 9.31 11.87
CA TYR A 164 0.83 10.38 11.45
C TYR A 164 -0.66 10.02 11.70
N THR A 165 -1.44 11.00 12.10
CA THR A 165 -2.91 10.88 12.20
C THR A 165 -3.59 11.49 10.98
N GLY A 166 -4.92 11.46 10.91
CA GLY A 166 -5.67 11.95 9.75
C GLY A 166 -5.92 10.90 8.66
N GLY A 167 -5.29 9.72 8.74
CA GLY A 167 -5.50 8.59 7.83
C GLY A 167 -4.79 8.70 6.48
N THR A 168 -4.89 7.66 5.67
CA THR A 168 -4.13 7.48 4.43
C THR A 168 -5.08 7.44 3.23
N ALA A 169 -4.82 8.24 2.21
CA ALA A 169 -5.48 8.17 0.91
C ALA A 169 -4.51 7.62 -0.14
N ILE A 170 -4.97 6.74 -1.02
CA ILE A 170 -4.24 6.22 -2.17
C ILE A 170 -5.04 6.65 -3.40
N SER A 171 -4.74 7.85 -3.90
CA SER A 171 -5.39 8.44 -5.07
C SER A 171 -4.81 7.92 -6.39
N GLY A 172 -3.64 7.24 -6.35
CA GLY A 172 -3.06 6.59 -7.52
C GLY A 172 -1.92 5.64 -7.19
N GLY A 173 -1.69 4.70 -8.12
CA GLY A 173 -0.60 3.73 -8.03
C GLY A 173 -0.73 2.81 -6.82
N THR A 174 0.41 2.43 -6.24
CA THR A 174 0.47 1.49 -5.12
C THR A 174 1.07 2.12 -3.87
N LEU A 175 0.41 1.95 -2.73
CA LEU A 175 1.05 2.05 -1.42
C LEU A 175 1.31 0.64 -0.91
N GLN A 176 2.58 0.30 -0.70
CA GLN A 176 2.98 -0.99 -0.15
C GLN A 176 3.40 -0.85 1.32
N LEU A 177 2.82 -1.67 2.20
CA LEU A 177 3.24 -1.81 3.59
C LEU A 177 4.16 -3.02 3.74
N GLY A 178 5.39 -2.74 4.18
CA GLY A 178 6.47 -3.71 4.29
C GLY A 178 7.11 -4.10 2.96
N ASP A 179 8.29 -4.70 3.02
CA ASP A 179 9.06 -5.15 1.86
C ASP A 179 9.41 -6.65 1.90
N GLY A 180 8.91 -7.37 2.90
CA GLY A 180 9.25 -8.78 3.16
C GLY A 180 10.47 -8.99 4.05
N THR A 181 11.26 -7.94 4.31
CA THR A 181 12.35 -7.93 5.29
C THR A 181 11.98 -7.13 6.53
N THR A 182 11.15 -6.09 6.37
CA THR A 182 10.59 -5.28 7.44
C THR A 182 9.08 -5.08 7.20
N ASN A 183 8.27 -5.18 8.26
CA ASN A 183 6.86 -4.82 8.21
C ASN A 183 6.71 -3.30 8.30
N GLY A 184 5.89 -2.69 7.46
CA GLY A 184 5.47 -1.30 7.60
C GLY A 184 4.07 -1.18 8.20
N SER A 185 3.76 -0.01 8.78
CA SER A 185 2.41 0.28 9.29
C SER A 185 2.03 1.74 9.12
N VAL A 186 0.72 2.00 9.12
CA VAL A 186 0.11 3.34 9.14
C VAL A 186 -1.05 3.35 10.13
N LEU A 187 -1.38 4.51 10.69
CA LEU A 187 -2.54 4.68 11.57
C LEU A 187 -3.78 5.18 10.81
N GLY A 188 -4.96 4.98 11.40
CA GLY A 188 -6.23 5.50 10.89
C GLY A 188 -6.80 4.73 9.69
N ALA A 189 -7.86 5.26 9.07
CA ALA A 189 -8.48 4.63 7.90
C ALA A 189 -7.59 4.75 6.65
N ILE A 190 -7.71 3.77 5.74
CA ILE A 190 -7.07 3.76 4.43
C ILE A 190 -8.17 3.85 3.35
N SER A 191 -8.10 4.86 2.49
CA SER A 191 -9.01 5.03 1.35
C SER A 191 -8.26 4.76 0.04
N THR A 192 -8.73 3.81 -0.77
CA THR A 192 -8.14 3.43 -2.07
C THR A 192 -8.71 4.20 -3.25
N SER A 193 -9.17 5.44 -3.01
CA SER A 193 -9.87 6.32 -3.97
C SER A 193 -11.31 5.87 -4.28
N THR A 194 -12.17 6.84 -4.60
CA THR A 194 -13.50 6.61 -5.21
C THR A 194 -13.53 7.04 -6.67
N ASP A 195 -12.38 7.44 -7.23
CA ASP A 195 -12.25 7.77 -8.64
C ASP A 195 -12.21 6.48 -9.46
N ALA A 196 -13.21 6.29 -10.32
CA ALA A 196 -13.31 5.14 -11.20
C ALA A 196 -12.11 5.02 -12.18
N THR A 197 -11.44 6.14 -12.47
CA THR A 197 -10.29 6.20 -13.39
C THR A 197 -8.95 6.00 -12.70
N HIS A 198 -8.83 6.39 -11.43
CA HIS A 198 -7.61 6.27 -10.63
C HIS A 198 -7.87 5.49 -9.34
N LYS A 199 -7.79 4.16 -9.47
CA LYS A 199 -8.01 3.21 -8.38
C LYS A 199 -6.69 2.89 -7.70
N GLY A 200 -6.58 3.24 -6.42
CA GLY A 200 -5.39 2.96 -5.63
C GLY A 200 -5.24 1.49 -5.28
N VAL A 201 -4.01 1.02 -5.11
CA VAL A 201 -3.72 -0.32 -4.61
C VAL A 201 -3.06 -0.22 -3.24
N LEU A 202 -3.64 -0.89 -2.25
CA LEU A 202 -2.95 -1.19 -1.00
C LEU A 202 -2.25 -2.55 -1.14
N ALA A 203 -0.93 -2.55 -1.24
CA ALA A 203 -0.13 -3.76 -1.24
C ALA A 203 0.45 -4.04 0.15
N ILE A 204 0.59 -5.31 0.51
CA ILE A 204 1.16 -5.73 1.80
C ILE A 204 2.16 -6.85 1.53
N ARG A 205 3.39 -6.69 2.00
CA ARG A 205 4.42 -7.74 1.97
C ARG A 205 4.99 -7.92 3.37
N ALA A 206 4.45 -8.89 4.09
CA ALA A 206 4.87 -9.16 5.45
C ALA A 206 6.18 -9.95 5.50
N VAL A 207 6.92 -9.76 6.59
CA VAL A 207 8.15 -10.52 6.88
C VAL A 207 7.83 -11.98 7.15
N ALA A 208 8.65 -12.87 6.60
CA ALA A 208 8.53 -14.31 6.89
C ALA A 208 8.67 -14.57 8.40
N GLY A 209 7.72 -15.30 8.99
CA GLY A 209 7.72 -15.60 10.42
C GLY A 209 7.30 -14.45 11.35
N THR A 210 7.08 -13.23 10.84
CA THR A 210 6.57 -12.10 11.62
C THR A 210 5.28 -11.57 11.00
N PRO A 211 4.11 -12.09 11.42
CA PRO A 211 2.83 -11.72 10.82
C PRO A 211 2.55 -10.22 10.91
N ALA A 212 1.97 -9.66 9.85
CA ALA A 212 1.47 -8.28 9.83
C ALA A 212 -0.04 -8.27 10.12
N THR A 213 -0.47 -7.39 11.01
CA THR A 213 -1.90 -7.13 11.25
C THR A 213 -2.26 -5.75 10.76
N ILE A 214 -3.20 -5.68 9.82
CA ILE A 214 -3.79 -4.44 9.33
C ILE A 214 -5.13 -4.26 10.06
N GLY A 215 -5.10 -3.42 11.10
CA GLY A 215 -6.29 -3.05 11.89
C GLY A 215 -7.08 -1.88 11.31
N ASN A 216 -6.57 -1.28 10.25
CA ASN A 216 -7.18 -0.15 9.57
C ASN A 216 -8.50 -0.57 8.90
N ILE A 217 -9.49 0.34 8.89
CA ILE A 217 -10.63 0.25 7.96
C ILE A 217 -10.12 0.60 6.57
N ILE A 218 -10.35 -0.28 5.59
CA ILE A 218 -10.01 -0.06 4.18
C ILE A 218 -11.29 0.15 3.38
N SER A 219 -11.38 1.25 2.64
CA SER A 219 -12.55 1.65 1.85
C SER A 219 -12.16 2.18 0.47
N GLY A 220 -13.11 2.27 -0.46
CA GLY A 220 -12.90 2.85 -1.80
C GLY A 220 -13.12 1.85 -2.93
N GLU A 221 -12.87 2.25 -4.16
CA GLU A 221 -13.01 1.39 -5.34
C GLU A 221 -11.74 0.66 -5.74
N GLY A 222 -10.60 1.01 -5.14
CA GLY A 222 -9.33 0.34 -5.36
C GLY A 222 -9.23 -1.03 -4.69
N SER A 223 -8.08 -1.68 -4.88
CA SER A 223 -7.87 -3.08 -4.52
C SER A 223 -6.85 -3.27 -3.40
N VAL A 224 -6.87 -4.46 -2.80
CA VAL A 224 -5.87 -4.92 -1.83
C VAL A 224 -5.05 -6.06 -2.45
N SER A 225 -3.73 -6.03 -2.28
CA SER A 225 -2.83 -7.08 -2.76
C SER A 225 -1.92 -7.59 -1.64
N VAL A 226 -1.96 -8.89 -1.36
CA VAL A 226 -1.04 -9.56 -0.43
C VAL A 226 0.06 -10.23 -1.25
N LEU A 227 1.26 -9.67 -1.15
CA LEU A 227 2.42 -10.05 -1.95
C LEU A 227 3.29 -11.13 -1.30
N GLY A 228 3.03 -11.48 -0.04
CA GLY A 228 3.81 -12.48 0.70
C GLY A 228 3.71 -12.35 2.22
N GLY A 229 4.21 -13.38 2.91
CA GLY A 229 4.19 -13.48 4.37
C GLY A 229 2.82 -13.88 4.92
N THR A 230 2.60 -13.63 6.22
CA THR A 230 1.30 -13.85 6.87
C THR A 230 0.67 -12.50 7.20
N VAL A 231 -0.50 -12.23 6.64
CA VAL A 231 -1.22 -10.97 6.79
C VAL A 231 -2.59 -11.23 7.40
N THR A 232 -2.96 -10.44 8.41
CA THR A 232 -4.31 -10.43 8.98
C THR A 232 -5.00 -9.11 8.69
N LEU A 233 -6.15 -9.14 8.03
CA LEU A 233 -7.08 -8.00 7.98
C LEU A 233 -8.07 -8.14 9.13
N SER A 234 -8.01 -7.19 10.07
CA SER A 234 -8.84 -7.19 11.28
C SER A 234 -9.85 -6.03 11.33
N GLY A 235 -9.67 -5.00 10.50
CA GLY A 235 -10.66 -3.94 10.30
C GLY A 235 -11.89 -4.40 9.52
N VAL A 236 -12.96 -3.61 9.61
CA VAL A 236 -14.17 -3.76 8.78
C VAL A 236 -13.92 -3.05 7.47
N ASN A 237 -13.82 -3.79 6.37
CA ASN A 237 -13.39 -3.31 5.09
C ASN A 237 -14.54 -3.25 4.08
N THR A 238 -14.62 -2.14 3.34
CA THR A 238 -15.70 -1.84 2.38
C THR A 238 -15.20 -1.59 0.96
N TYR A 239 -13.90 -1.82 0.69
CA TYR A 239 -13.34 -1.60 -0.64
C TYR A 239 -13.89 -2.57 -1.70
N THR A 240 -14.14 -2.08 -2.91
CA THR A 240 -14.86 -2.84 -3.96
C THR A 240 -13.97 -3.36 -5.08
N GLY A 241 -12.71 -2.92 -5.19
CA GLY A 241 -11.80 -3.29 -6.26
C GLY A 241 -11.27 -4.74 -6.21
N GLY A 242 -11.61 -5.49 -5.16
CA GLY A 242 -11.21 -6.88 -4.98
C GLY A 242 -9.90 -7.06 -4.23
N THR A 243 -9.57 -8.32 -3.97
CA THR A 243 -8.39 -8.73 -3.19
C THR A 243 -7.59 -9.76 -3.96
N THR A 244 -6.29 -9.56 -4.11
CA THR A 244 -5.39 -10.59 -4.68
C THR A 244 -4.44 -11.08 -3.60
N VAL A 245 -4.35 -12.40 -3.42
CA VAL A 245 -3.35 -13.06 -2.58
C VAL A 245 -2.36 -13.75 -3.51
N SER A 246 -1.29 -13.04 -3.87
CA SER A 246 -0.29 -13.54 -4.82
C SER A 246 0.70 -14.51 -4.20
N ALA A 247 0.96 -14.37 -2.90
CA ALA A 247 1.77 -15.31 -2.14
C ALA A 247 1.45 -15.23 -0.65
N GLY A 248 1.81 -16.28 0.09
CA GLY A 248 1.65 -16.32 1.55
C GLY A 248 0.21 -16.55 1.98
N ILE A 249 -0.16 -16.05 3.15
CA ILE A 249 -1.44 -16.30 3.81
C ILE A 249 -2.13 -14.97 4.10
N LEU A 250 -3.34 -14.79 3.58
CA LEU A 250 -4.28 -13.76 4.02
C LEU A 250 -5.27 -14.37 5.02
N THR A 251 -5.37 -13.80 6.21
CA THR A 251 -6.37 -14.15 7.23
C THR A 251 -7.36 -13.00 7.44
N LEU A 252 -8.65 -13.28 7.31
CA LEU A 252 -9.73 -12.33 7.56
C LEU A 252 -10.30 -12.58 8.95
N THR A 253 -10.07 -11.65 9.86
CA THR A 253 -10.70 -11.61 11.20
C THR A 253 -11.70 -10.48 11.33
N GLY A 254 -11.59 -9.44 10.51
CA GLY A 254 -12.62 -8.42 10.31
C GLY A 254 -13.54 -8.76 9.13
N ASP A 255 -14.65 -8.03 9.04
CA ASP A 255 -15.63 -8.21 7.96
C ASP A 255 -15.15 -7.54 6.67
N ASN A 256 -15.20 -8.26 5.55
CA ASN A 256 -14.82 -7.73 4.23
C ASN A 256 -16.06 -7.70 3.34
N THR A 257 -16.77 -6.58 3.37
CA THR A 257 -18.14 -6.46 2.82
C THR A 257 -18.23 -5.77 1.47
N GLY A 258 -17.10 -5.30 0.91
CA GLY A 258 -17.10 -4.54 -0.34
C GLY A 258 -17.40 -5.34 -1.61
N GLY A 259 -17.39 -6.67 -1.54
CA GLY A 259 -17.95 -7.53 -2.60
C GLY A 259 -17.11 -7.68 -3.87
N GLY A 260 -15.93 -7.07 -3.94
CA GLY A 260 -14.98 -7.31 -5.04
C GLY A 260 -14.46 -8.75 -5.05
N THR A 261 -14.13 -9.27 -6.24
CA THR A 261 -13.60 -10.63 -6.39
C THR A 261 -12.32 -10.81 -5.59
N THR A 262 -12.21 -11.91 -4.85
CA THR A 262 -10.98 -12.34 -4.17
C THR A 262 -10.28 -13.41 -4.99
N THR A 263 -9.06 -13.14 -5.44
CA THR A 263 -8.21 -14.09 -6.17
C THR A 263 -7.12 -14.63 -5.25
N VAL A 264 -6.96 -15.94 -5.18
CA VAL A 264 -5.91 -16.62 -4.42
C VAL A 264 -5.06 -17.40 -5.42
N ASP A 265 -3.82 -16.97 -5.60
CA ASP A 265 -2.91 -17.57 -6.56
C ASP A 265 -2.37 -18.93 -6.06
N ALA A 266 -1.81 -19.72 -6.98
CA ALA A 266 -1.21 -20.99 -6.65
C ALA A 266 -0.07 -20.82 -5.62
N GLY A 267 -0.09 -21.63 -4.57
CA GLY A 267 0.86 -21.53 -3.45
C GLY A 267 0.51 -20.48 -2.39
N ALA A 268 -0.57 -19.71 -2.57
CA ALA A 268 -1.11 -18.80 -1.57
C ALA A 268 -2.31 -19.41 -0.82
N ALA A 269 -2.71 -18.79 0.28
CA ALA A 269 -3.88 -19.20 1.05
C ALA A 269 -4.75 -18.04 1.54
N LEU A 270 -6.06 -18.28 1.58
CA LEU A 270 -7.05 -17.40 2.20
C LEU A 270 -7.72 -18.11 3.38
N HIS A 271 -7.59 -17.55 4.58
CA HIS A 271 -8.26 -17.98 5.79
C HIS A 271 -9.39 -17.01 6.16
N ILE A 272 -10.58 -17.53 6.45
CA ILE A 272 -11.68 -16.74 7.05
C ILE A 272 -11.93 -17.24 8.46
N GLY A 273 -11.66 -16.37 9.43
CA GLY A 273 -11.69 -16.67 10.85
C GLY A 273 -10.47 -17.49 11.33
N THR A 274 -10.31 -17.54 12.65
CA THR A 274 -9.23 -18.26 13.36
C THR A 274 -9.75 -19.26 14.39
N GLY A 275 -11.06 -19.51 14.41
CA GLY A 275 -11.79 -20.35 15.38
C GLY A 275 -12.85 -19.58 16.16
N GLY A 276 -12.80 -18.24 16.13
CA GLY A 276 -13.81 -17.37 16.72
C GLY A 276 -15.04 -17.14 15.84
N THR A 277 -15.81 -16.11 16.20
CA THR A 277 -17.05 -15.68 15.54
C THR A 277 -16.84 -14.45 14.66
N SER A 278 -15.59 -14.13 14.29
CA SER A 278 -15.24 -12.96 13.49
C SER A 278 -14.61 -13.35 12.15
N GLY A 279 -14.69 -12.44 11.18
CA GLY A 279 -14.24 -12.66 9.80
C GLY A 279 -15.38 -13.05 8.86
N SER A 280 -15.54 -12.29 7.78
CA SER A 280 -16.46 -12.57 6.68
C SER A 280 -15.87 -12.09 5.37
N LEU A 281 -16.44 -12.57 4.26
CA LEU A 281 -16.05 -12.16 2.92
C LEU A 281 -17.29 -12.13 2.02
N ALA A 282 -17.53 -10.98 1.39
CA ALA A 282 -18.48 -10.83 0.30
C ALA A 282 -17.77 -10.94 -1.05
N GLY A 283 -18.52 -11.33 -2.09
CA GLY A 283 -18.03 -11.41 -3.47
C GLY A 283 -17.57 -12.82 -3.89
N ASN A 284 -17.20 -12.93 -5.16
CA ASN A 284 -16.70 -14.18 -5.74
C ASN A 284 -15.28 -14.50 -5.27
N ILE A 285 -14.91 -15.77 -5.34
CA ILE A 285 -13.55 -16.24 -5.02
C ILE A 285 -13.00 -17.01 -6.22
N VAL A 286 -11.87 -16.56 -6.77
CA VAL A 286 -11.06 -17.36 -7.70
C VAL A 286 -9.95 -18.01 -6.88
N ASN A 287 -10.10 -19.30 -6.56
CA ASN A 287 -9.18 -20.05 -5.72
C ASN A 287 -8.31 -20.98 -6.54
N ASN A 288 -7.04 -20.64 -6.74
CA ASN A 288 -6.01 -21.50 -7.35
C ASN A 288 -5.00 -22.03 -6.33
N GLY A 289 -5.14 -21.63 -5.05
CA GLY A 289 -4.32 -22.07 -3.93
C GLY A 289 -5.13 -22.91 -2.95
N CYS A 290 -5.18 -22.48 -1.69
CA CYS A 290 -6.01 -23.09 -0.66
C CYS A 290 -6.90 -22.05 0.04
N ALA A 291 -8.16 -22.40 0.28
CA ALA A 291 -9.08 -21.60 1.07
C ALA A 291 -9.44 -22.35 2.37
N CYS A 292 -9.11 -21.80 3.54
CA CYS A 292 -9.51 -22.36 4.84
C CYS A 292 -10.64 -21.55 5.49
N ARG A 293 -11.61 -22.21 6.09
CA ARG A 293 -12.73 -21.60 6.82
C ARG A 293 -12.77 -22.13 8.25
N LYS A 294 -12.44 -21.26 9.21
CA LYS A 294 -12.32 -21.60 10.62
C LYS A 294 -13.15 -20.65 11.48
N ARG A 295 -14.47 -20.80 11.38
CA ARG A 295 -15.49 -20.09 12.18
C ARG A 295 -16.16 -21.05 13.17
N SER A 296 -16.43 -20.59 14.39
CA SER A 296 -17.17 -21.39 15.39
C SER A 296 -18.69 -21.27 15.25
N ASN A 297 -19.19 -20.26 14.54
CA ASN A 297 -20.59 -20.07 14.21
C ASN A 297 -20.80 -20.12 12.68
N ALA A 298 -22.04 -19.86 12.25
CA ALA A 298 -22.40 -19.83 10.84
C ALA A 298 -21.54 -18.81 10.05
N LEU A 299 -21.15 -19.23 8.85
CA LEU A 299 -20.55 -18.39 7.81
C LEU A 299 -21.26 -18.72 6.50
N ASP A 300 -21.82 -17.71 5.84
CA ASP A 300 -22.39 -17.83 4.51
C ASP A 300 -21.42 -17.30 3.46
N LEU A 301 -21.20 -18.08 2.39
CA LEU A 301 -20.48 -17.67 1.20
C LEU A 301 -21.41 -17.82 0.00
N ALA A 302 -22.07 -16.72 -0.34
CA ALA A 302 -23.01 -16.64 -1.45
C ALA A 302 -22.35 -16.49 -2.83
N GLY A 303 -21.13 -15.96 -2.88
CA GLY A 303 -20.37 -15.78 -4.12
C GLY A 303 -19.92 -17.10 -4.74
N VAL A 304 -19.68 -17.09 -6.05
CA VAL A 304 -19.12 -18.25 -6.77
C VAL A 304 -17.67 -18.44 -6.38
N ILE A 305 -17.33 -19.66 -5.98
CA ILE A 305 -15.96 -20.14 -5.81
C ILE A 305 -15.55 -20.91 -7.07
N SER A 306 -14.48 -20.47 -7.74
CA SER A 306 -13.94 -21.07 -8.96
C SER A 306 -12.44 -21.35 -8.81
N GLY A 307 -11.80 -21.93 -9.84
CA GLY A 307 -10.35 -22.15 -9.89
C GLY A 307 -9.92 -23.59 -9.57
N THR A 308 -8.61 -23.84 -9.50
CA THR A 308 -8.06 -25.20 -9.33
C THR A 308 -7.74 -25.58 -7.90
N GLY A 309 -7.87 -24.64 -6.96
CA GLY A 309 -7.51 -24.79 -5.56
C GLY A 309 -8.54 -25.56 -4.74
N SER A 310 -8.15 -25.92 -3.53
CA SER A 310 -8.97 -26.69 -2.58
C SER A 310 -9.66 -25.80 -1.54
N LEU A 311 -10.80 -26.28 -1.03
CA LEU A 311 -11.51 -25.69 0.11
C LEU A 311 -11.34 -26.57 1.34
N THR A 312 -10.91 -26.00 2.47
CA THR A 312 -10.84 -26.67 3.77
C THR A 312 -11.80 -26.03 4.76
N LYS A 313 -12.69 -26.84 5.35
CA LYS A 313 -13.61 -26.43 6.41
C LYS A 313 -13.18 -27.08 7.73
N SER A 314 -12.71 -26.25 8.68
CA SER A 314 -12.09 -26.74 9.93
C SER A 314 -12.70 -26.15 11.22
N GLY A 315 -13.51 -25.10 11.12
CA GLY A 315 -14.20 -24.52 12.29
C GLY A 315 -15.43 -25.33 12.73
N ALA A 316 -15.84 -25.22 14.00
CA ALA A 316 -17.00 -25.96 14.53
C ALA A 316 -18.36 -25.53 13.96
N GLY A 317 -18.46 -24.32 13.39
CA GLY A 317 -19.72 -23.77 12.87
C GLY A 317 -20.17 -24.38 11.55
N THR A 318 -21.27 -23.86 11.00
CA THR A 318 -21.78 -24.23 9.68
C THR A 318 -21.23 -23.31 8.61
N LEU A 319 -20.63 -23.86 7.56
CA LEU A 319 -20.32 -23.14 6.33
C LEU A 319 -21.44 -23.37 5.32
N THR A 320 -22.18 -22.33 4.96
CA THR A 320 -23.16 -22.41 3.88
C THR A 320 -22.50 -21.99 2.57
N LEU A 321 -22.62 -22.83 1.55
CA LEU A 321 -22.19 -22.54 0.18
C LEU A 321 -23.45 -22.41 -0.68
N SER A 322 -23.71 -21.21 -1.21
CA SER A 322 -24.91 -20.94 -2.02
C SER A 322 -24.60 -20.62 -3.48
N GLY A 323 -23.36 -20.26 -3.81
CA GLY A 323 -22.93 -20.04 -5.19
C GLY A 323 -22.91 -21.33 -6.03
N ILE A 324 -23.03 -21.20 -7.35
CA ILE A 324 -22.76 -22.28 -8.30
C ILE A 324 -21.24 -22.39 -8.43
N ASN A 325 -20.66 -23.27 -7.62
CA ASN A 325 -19.23 -23.36 -7.45
C ASN A 325 -18.59 -24.27 -8.51
N THR A 326 -17.46 -23.83 -9.05
CA THR A 326 -16.74 -24.51 -10.15
C THR A 326 -15.31 -24.87 -9.80
N TYR A 327 -14.88 -24.66 -8.55
CA TYR A 327 -13.54 -25.04 -8.13
C TYR A 327 -13.32 -26.55 -8.22
N THR A 328 -12.15 -26.98 -8.69
CA THR A 328 -11.87 -28.39 -8.99
C THR A 328 -10.94 -29.08 -8.00
N GLY A 329 -10.34 -28.35 -7.05
CA GLY A 329 -9.42 -28.91 -6.05
C GLY A 329 -10.09 -29.67 -4.91
N GLY A 330 -11.44 -29.77 -4.91
CA GLY A 330 -12.20 -30.52 -3.91
C GLY A 330 -12.41 -29.78 -2.58
N THR A 331 -13.17 -30.43 -1.69
CA THR A 331 -13.50 -29.92 -0.36
C THR A 331 -13.09 -30.91 0.73
N THR A 332 -12.23 -30.46 1.64
CA THR A 332 -11.82 -31.22 2.82
C THR A 332 -12.53 -30.69 4.05
N MET A 333 -13.24 -31.56 4.75
CA MET A 333 -13.94 -31.26 5.99
C MET A 333 -13.19 -31.88 7.17
N THR A 334 -12.64 -31.04 8.03
CA THR A 334 -11.94 -31.45 9.27
C THR A 334 -12.68 -31.01 10.53
N GLY A 335 -13.82 -30.31 10.38
CA GLY A 335 -14.66 -29.91 11.51
C GLY A 335 -15.95 -29.19 11.10
N GLY A 336 -16.94 -29.26 11.99
CA GLY A 336 -18.26 -28.62 11.83
C GLY A 336 -19.05 -29.15 10.63
N THR A 337 -19.89 -28.29 10.05
CA THR A 337 -20.82 -28.67 8.97
C THR A 337 -20.58 -27.85 7.70
N VAL A 338 -20.77 -28.46 6.54
CA VAL A 338 -20.99 -27.76 5.26
C VAL A 338 -22.46 -27.93 4.87
N ALA A 339 -23.14 -26.83 4.58
CA ALA A 339 -24.52 -26.80 4.11
C ALA A 339 -24.55 -26.37 2.64
N ALA A 340 -25.23 -27.16 1.81
CA ALA A 340 -25.42 -26.95 0.37
C ALA A 340 -26.85 -27.35 0.00
N ALA A 341 -27.46 -26.62 -0.95
CA ALA A 341 -28.80 -26.92 -1.44
C ALA A 341 -28.80 -27.78 -2.72
N SER A 342 -27.67 -27.77 -3.45
CA SER A 342 -27.44 -28.52 -4.69
C SER A 342 -25.99 -28.99 -4.76
N ASP A 343 -25.74 -30.09 -5.50
CA ASP A 343 -24.38 -30.62 -5.70
C ASP A 343 -23.41 -29.58 -6.29
N SER A 344 -23.91 -28.71 -7.16
CA SER A 344 -23.14 -27.62 -7.76
C SER A 344 -22.67 -26.57 -6.74
N ASN A 345 -23.16 -26.59 -5.50
CA ASN A 345 -22.62 -25.75 -4.43
C ASN A 345 -21.33 -26.32 -3.83
N LEU A 346 -20.97 -27.58 -4.09
CA LEU A 346 -19.80 -28.24 -3.48
C LEU A 346 -18.55 -28.25 -4.38
N GLY A 347 -18.61 -27.58 -5.54
CA GLY A 347 -17.53 -27.47 -6.51
C GLY A 347 -17.78 -28.29 -7.79
N GLY A 348 -16.77 -28.36 -8.64
CA GLY A 348 -16.81 -29.16 -9.86
C GLY A 348 -16.75 -30.66 -9.56
N ALA A 349 -17.40 -31.48 -10.40
CA ALA A 349 -17.50 -32.94 -10.19
C ALA A 349 -16.15 -33.69 -10.15
N SER A 350 -15.06 -33.07 -10.64
CA SER A 350 -13.71 -33.61 -10.54
C SER A 350 -13.07 -33.41 -9.15
N GLY A 351 -13.61 -32.53 -8.31
CA GLY A 351 -13.14 -32.28 -6.96
C GLY A 351 -13.79 -33.23 -5.95
N GLY A 352 -12.98 -34.00 -5.24
CA GLY A 352 -13.48 -34.93 -4.22
C GLY A 352 -13.96 -34.23 -2.93
N LEU A 353 -14.79 -34.93 -2.15
CA LEU A 353 -15.07 -34.62 -0.75
C LEU A 353 -14.23 -35.52 0.15
N THR A 354 -13.53 -34.96 1.13
CA THR A 354 -12.73 -35.71 2.10
C THR A 354 -13.14 -35.33 3.52
N PHE A 355 -13.21 -36.32 4.42
CA PHE A 355 -13.61 -36.18 5.82
C PHE A 355 -12.57 -36.81 6.75
#